data_AF-A0A9D2Q4F7-F1
#
_entry.id   AF-A0A9D2Q4F7-F1
#
_cell.length_a   1.000
_cell.length_b   1.000
_cell.length_c   1.000
_cell.angle_alpha   90.00
_cell.angle_beta   90.00
_cell.angle_gamma   90.00
#
_symmetry.space_group_name_H-M   'P 1'
#
loop_
_entity.id
_entity.type
_entity.pdbx_description
1 polymer ?
#
loop_
_entity_poly.entity_id
_entity_poly.type
_entity_poly.pdbx_seq_one_letter_code
_entity_poly.pdbx_strand_id
1 'polypeptide(L)'
;MLFVVFLGIAVMCVIALLLVNSGQKVKRKISCPEGNFSVHGTKNRFVVKKGQRFVFVVENGQITSVKDRSASSKWIKYGDL
;
A
#
# COMPACT_ATOMS: atom_id res chain seq x y z
N MET A 1 -29.05 17.10 26.66
CA MET A 1 -27.71 16.71 27.14
C MET A 1 -27.29 15.32 26.70
N LEU A 2 -28.09 14.28 26.97
CA LEU A 2 -27.74 12.87 26.66
C LEU A 2 -27.41 12.63 25.17
N PHE A 3 -28.16 13.23 24.26
CA PHE A 3 -27.93 13.13 22.81
C PHE A 3 -26.59 13.74 22.35
N VAL A 4 -26.15 14.83 23.00
CA VAL A 4 -24.87 15.50 22.69
C VAL A 4 -23.70 14.63 23.13
N VAL A 5 -23.84 13.93 24.26
CA VAL A 5 -22.84 12.98 24.77
C VAL A 5 -22.70 11.79 23.83
N PHE A 6 -23.82 11.21 23.36
CA PHE A 6 -23.80 10.12 22.38
C PHE A 6 -23.16 10.53 21.06
N LEU A 7 -23.47 11.73 20.56
CA LEU A 7 -22.86 12.25 19.33
C LEU A 7 -21.34 12.41 19.49
N GLY A 8 -20.88 12.93 20.63
CA GLY A 8 -19.46 13.06 20.94
C GLY A 8 -18.72 11.72 20.95
N ILE A 9 -19.31 10.69 21.57
CA ILE A 9 -18.73 9.33 21.60
C ILE A 9 -18.67 8.73 20.20
N ALA A 10 -19.73 8.86 19.40
CA ALA A 10 -19.76 8.33 18.04
C ALA A 10 -18.66 8.96 17.16
N VAL A 11 -18.47 10.28 17.24
CA VAL A 11 -17.42 10.99 16.50
C VAL A 11 -16.03 10.52 16.95
N MET A 12 -15.80 10.37 18.26
CA MET A 12 -14.53 9.86 18.79
C MET A 12 -14.24 8.42 18.31
N CYS A 13 -15.26 7.55 18.27
CA CYS A 13 -15.12 6.19 17.73
C CYS A 13 -14.73 6.18 16.25
N VAL A 14 -15.36 7.02 15.42
CA VAL A 14 -15.02 7.13 13.99
C VAL A 14 -13.59 7.63 13.81
N ILE A 15 -13.17 8.64 14.57
CA ILE A 15 -11.79 9.16 14.52
C ILE A 15 -10.79 8.08 14.93
N ALA A 16 -11.06 7.34 16.02
CA ALA A 16 -10.21 6.24 16.47
C ALA A 16 -10.06 5.14 15.40
N LEU A 17 -11.16 4.76 14.74
CA LEU A 17 -11.13 3.79 13.65
C LEU A 17 -10.30 4.29 12.46
N LEU A 18 -10.46 5.56 12.06
CA LEU A 18 -9.67 6.17 10.98
C LEU A 18 -8.18 6.23 11.32
N LEU A 19 -7.82 6.50 12.57
CA LEU A 19 -6.42 6.53 13.03
C LEU A 19 -5.79 5.15 13.10
N VAL A 20 -6.50 4.14 13.60
CA VAL A 20 -6.01 2.75 13.60
C VAL A 20 -5.84 2.22 12.17
N ASN A 21 -6.72 2.66 11.27
CA ASN A 21 -6.62 2.33 9.85
C ASN A 21 -5.61 3.22 9.09
N SER A 22 -5.03 4.23 9.75
CA SER A 22 -3.90 5.00 9.20
C SER A 22 -2.70 4.06 9.10
N GLY A 23 -2.60 3.44 7.92
CA GLY A 23 -1.98 2.15 7.74
C GLY A 23 -0.53 2.10 8.19
N GLN A 24 -0.19 1.02 8.91
CA GLN A 24 1.18 0.69 9.27
C GLN A 24 2.07 0.83 8.03
N LYS A 25 3.00 1.79 8.08
CA LYS A 25 3.92 2.06 6.99
C LYS A 25 4.91 0.91 6.89
N VAL A 26 5.09 0.40 5.68
CA VAL A 26 6.05 -0.65 5.37
C VAL A 26 7.16 -0.02 4.53
N LYS A 27 8.38 -0.04 5.05
CA LYS A 27 9.59 0.34 4.34
C LYS A 27 10.67 -0.70 4.61
N ARG A 28 10.97 -1.52 3.61
CA ARG A 28 11.99 -2.58 3.71
C ARG A 28 12.86 -2.58 2.45
N LYS A 29 14.14 -2.91 2.61
CA LYS A 29 15.05 -3.23 1.51
C LYS A 29 15.51 -4.67 1.74
N ILE A 30 15.51 -5.47 0.69
CA ILE A 30 15.87 -6.88 0.73
C ILE A 30 16.87 -7.10 -0.41
N SER A 31 17.99 -7.76 -0.10
CA SER A 31 18.98 -8.16 -1.09
C SER A 31 19.04 -9.67 -1.12
N CYS A 32 18.92 -10.26 -2.30
CA CYS A 32 18.99 -11.71 -2.53
C CYS A 32 19.71 -12.00 -3.86
N PRO A 33 20.06 -13.26 -4.16
CA PRO A 33 20.78 -13.63 -5.40
C PRO A 33 20.08 -13.16 -6.69
N GLU A 34 18.75 -13.07 -6.68
CA GLU A 34 17.92 -12.61 -7.80
C GLU A 34 17.92 -11.08 -7.96
N GLY A 35 18.55 -10.35 -7.04
CA GLY A 35 18.77 -8.91 -7.07
C GLY A 35 18.28 -8.16 -5.83
N ASN A 36 18.21 -6.83 -5.97
CA ASN A 36 17.80 -5.93 -4.90
C ASN A 36 16.33 -5.55 -5.01
N PHE A 37 15.60 -5.69 -3.90
CA PHE A 37 14.20 -5.35 -3.77
C PHE A 37 14.00 -4.22 -2.76
N SER A 38 13.10 -3.30 -3.08
CA SER A 38 12.66 -2.27 -2.13
C SER A 38 11.14 -2.24 -2.04
N VAL A 39 10.63 -2.26 -0.82
CA VAL A 39 9.21 -2.23 -0.48
C VAL A 39 8.90 -0.90 0.17
N HIS A 40 7.87 -0.21 -0.31
CA HIS A 40 7.44 1.08 0.24
C HIS A 40 5.91 1.25 0.17
N GLY A 41 5.28 1.65 1.27
CA GLY A 41 3.86 1.96 1.30
C GLY A 41 3.23 1.69 2.66
N THR A 42 2.02 1.17 2.68
CA THR A 42 1.29 0.70 3.87
C THR A 42 1.02 -0.80 3.77
N LYS A 43 0.63 -1.42 4.88
CA LYS A 43 0.27 -2.85 4.94
C LYS A 43 -0.78 -3.25 3.88
N ASN A 44 -1.75 -2.38 3.63
CA ASN A 44 -2.84 -2.65 2.67
C ASN A 44 -2.48 -2.26 1.24
N ARG A 45 -1.51 -1.37 1.04
CA ARG A 45 -1.07 -0.92 -0.28
C ARG A 45 0.40 -0.57 -0.29
N PHE A 46 1.21 -1.37 -0.95
CA PHE A 46 2.64 -1.13 -1.06
C PHE A 46 3.17 -1.40 -2.46
N VAL A 47 4.31 -0.79 -2.74
CA VAL A 47 5.03 -0.92 -4.00
C VAL A 47 6.29 -1.73 -3.76
N VAL A 48 6.50 -2.76 -4.58
CA VAL A 48 7.74 -3.54 -4.62
C VAL A 48 8.52 -3.13 -5.87
N LYS A 49 9.77 -2.72 -5.71
CA LYS A 49 10.67 -2.40 -6.83
C LYS A 49 11.77 -3.43 -6.88
N LYS A 50 12.00 -4.04 -8.03
CA LYS A 50 13.18 -4.89 -8.31
C LYS A 50 14.19 -4.07 -9.10
N GLY A 51 15.25 -3.63 -8.42
CA GLY A 51 16.24 -2.70 -8.96
C GLY A 51 15.58 -1.41 -9.48
N GLN A 52 16.01 -0.96 -10.66
CA GLN A 52 15.43 0.20 -11.35
C GLN A 52 14.42 -0.15 -12.44
N ARG A 53 14.26 -1.43 -12.79
CA ARG A 53 13.49 -1.88 -13.95
C ARG A 53 12.03 -2.13 -13.62
N PHE A 54 11.76 -3.06 -12.70
CA PHE A 54 10.39 -3.50 -12.43
C PHE A 54 9.82 -2.84 -11.19
N VAL A 55 8.55 -2.47 -11.30
CA VAL A 55 7.75 -1.94 -10.20
C VAL A 55 6.42 -2.69 -10.15
N PHE A 56 6.07 -3.20 -8.99
CA PHE A 56 4.82 -3.92 -8.73
C PHE A 56 4.02 -3.17 -7.67
N VAL A 57 2.72 -3.01 -7.90
CA VAL A 57 1.78 -2.52 -6.88
C VAL A 57 1.07 -3.71 -6.28
N VAL A 58 1.10 -3.79 -4.96
CA VAL A 58 0.40 -4.80 -4.17
C VAL A 58 -0.66 -4.11 -3.34
N GLU A 59 -1.92 -4.54 -3.49
CA GLU A 59 -3.05 -4.08 -2.71
C GLU A 59 -3.73 -5.29 -2.06
N ASN A 60 -3.96 -5.23 -0.75
CA ASN A 60 -4.60 -6.28 0.05
C ASN A 60 -4.02 -7.69 -0.18
N GLY A 61 -2.70 -7.78 -0.37
CA GLY A 61 -1.97 -9.04 -0.59
C GLY A 61 -1.94 -9.54 -2.03
N GLN A 62 -2.53 -8.82 -2.99
CA GLN A 62 -2.54 -9.18 -4.40
C GLN A 62 -1.79 -8.17 -5.26
N ILE A 63 -1.09 -8.65 -6.30
CA ILE A 63 -0.44 -7.78 -7.28
C ILE A 63 -1.53 -7.22 -8.20
N THR A 64 -1.73 -5.91 -8.19
CA THR A 64 -2.76 -5.25 -9.02
C THR A 64 -2.20 -4.70 -10.31
N SER A 65 -0.93 -4.28 -10.31
CA SER A 65 -0.28 -3.74 -11.49
C SER A 65 1.22 -3.91 -11.49
N VAL A 66 1.78 -3.96 -12.70
CA VAL A 66 3.22 -4.02 -12.97
C VAL A 66 3.62 -2.91 -13.94
N LYS A 67 4.85 -2.44 -13.79
CA LYS A 67 5.49 -1.51 -14.71
C LYS A 67 6.92 -1.94 -14.97
N ASP A 68 7.24 -2.20 -16.24
CA ASP A 68 8.62 -2.33 -16.71
C ASP A 68 9.09 -0.96 -17.22
N ARG A 69 9.90 -0.28 -16.41
CA ARG A 69 10.45 1.05 -16.72
C ARG A 69 11.41 1.05 -17.91
N SER A 70 11.95 -0.12 -18.29
CA SER A 70 12.84 -0.23 -19.46
C SER A 70 12.06 -0.32 -20.76
N ALA A 71 10.84 -0.84 -20.74
CA ALA A 71 10.04 -1.07 -21.94
C ALA A 71 8.98 0.03 -22.16
N SER A 72 8.37 0.53 -21.09
CA SER A 72 7.32 1.56 -21.21
C SER A 72 7.11 2.34 -19.92
N SER A 73 6.61 3.56 -20.05
CA SER A 73 6.14 4.34 -18.90
C SER A 73 4.76 3.92 -18.40
N LYS A 74 4.05 3.06 -19.14
CA LYS A 74 2.68 2.61 -18.83
C LYS A 74 2.65 1.57 -17.71
N TRP A 75 1.59 1.62 -16.91
CA TRP A 75 1.24 0.58 -15.96
C TRP A 75 0.35 -0.45 -16.65
N ILE A 76 0.65 -1.73 -16.44
CA ILE A 76 -0.15 -2.85 -16.94
C ILE A 76 -0.85 -3.45 -15.73
N LYS A 77 -2.18 -3.59 -15.79
CA LYS A 77 -2.95 -4.23 -14.72
C LYS A 77 -2.79 -5.73 -14.83
N TYR A 78 -2.75 -6.42 -13.68
CA TYR A 78 -2.51 -7.86 -13.67
C TYR A 78 -3.64 -8.66 -14.33
N GLY A 79 -4.87 -8.15 -14.33
CA GLY A 79 -6.00 -8.77 -15.04
C GLY A 79 -6.01 -8.56 -16.56
N ASP A 80 -5.14 -7.68 -17.07
CA ASP A 80 -5.01 -7.37 -18.50
C ASP A 80 -3.69 -7.95 -19.10
N LEU A 81 -2.92 -8.71 -18.31
CA LEU A 81 -1.71 -9.45 -18.73
C LEU A 81 -2.10 -10.80 -19.33
#